data_AF-A0A3P7L7J7-F1
#
_entry.id   AF-A0A3P7L7J7-F1
#
_cell.length_a   1.000
_cell.length_b   1.000
_cell.length_c   1.000
_cell.angle_alpha   90.00
_cell.angle_beta   90.00
_cell.angle_gamma   90.00
#
_symmetry.space_group_name_H-M   'P 1'
#
loop_
_entity.id
_entity.type
_entity.pdbx_description
1 polymer ?
#
loop_
_entity_poly.entity_id
_entity_poly.type
_entity_poly.pdbx_seq_one_letter_code
_entity_poly.pdbx_strand_id
1 'polypeptide(L)'
;MRNMFCDFHCNANQSRIVEVLHTGWGRTITGIRVQIEPDFANAIFKDCSKIKFLWIRIVDKICIRKPCNAKEFFRSLGATGAMGGSSPYLIEFEFTK
;
A
#
# COMPACT_ATOMS: atom_id res chain seq x y z
N MET A 1 2.75 9.71 2.65
CA MET A 1 2.74 8.27 2.99
C MET A 1 2.64 8.00 4.49
N ARG A 2 3.50 8.54 5.37
CA ARG A 2 3.43 8.26 6.84
C ARG A 2 2.02 8.35 7.44
N ASN A 3 1.33 9.47 7.22
CA ASN A 3 0.00 9.69 7.80
C ASN A 3 -1.05 8.68 7.30
N MET A 4 -0.95 8.21 6.06
CA MET A 4 -1.83 7.18 5.52
C MET A 4 -1.68 5.86 6.29
N PHE A 5 -0.43 5.42 6.51
CA PHE A 5 -0.17 4.23 7.33
C PHE A 5 -0.65 4.42 8.77
N CYS A 6 -0.38 5.59 9.39
CA CYS A 6 -0.90 5.88 10.73
C CYS A 6 -2.44 5.80 10.78
N ASP A 7 -3.12 6.27 9.76
CA ASP A 7 -4.58 6.28 9.73
C ASP A 7 -5.15 4.86 9.74
N PHE A 8 -4.75 4.02 8.78
CA PHE A 8 -5.29 2.66 8.71
C PHE A 8 -4.70 1.69 9.74
N HIS A 9 -3.69 2.06 10.53
CA HIS A 9 -3.15 1.21 11.61
C HIS A 9 -3.55 1.67 13.02
N CYS A 10 -3.76 2.98 13.23
CA CYS A 10 -3.87 3.56 14.56
C CYS A 10 -5.12 4.42 14.77
N ASN A 11 -5.89 4.73 13.73
CA ASN A 11 -7.13 5.50 13.90
C ASN A 11 -8.14 4.71 14.74
N ALA A 12 -8.78 5.35 15.72
CA ALA A 12 -9.83 4.74 16.54
C ALA A 12 -11.04 4.26 15.71
N ASN A 13 -11.24 4.83 14.52
CA ASN A 13 -12.27 4.47 13.55
C ASN A 13 -11.72 3.64 12.37
N GLN A 14 -10.63 2.91 12.56
CA GLN A 14 -9.96 2.07 11.54
C GLN A 14 -10.96 1.17 10.78
N SER A 15 -11.98 0.65 11.47
CA SER A 15 -13.01 -0.23 10.89
C SER A 15 -13.82 0.39 9.76
N ARG A 16 -13.77 1.72 9.58
CA ARG A 16 -14.43 2.40 8.46
C ARG A 16 -13.71 2.24 7.12
N ILE A 17 -12.40 2.00 7.17
CA ILE A 17 -11.54 1.97 5.98
C ILE A 17 -10.73 0.67 5.86
N VAL A 18 -10.73 -0.19 6.89
CA VAL A 18 -10.01 -1.45 6.91
C VAL A 18 -10.96 -2.63 7.10
N GLU A 19 -10.77 -3.65 6.27
CA GLU A 19 -11.41 -4.96 6.37
C GLU A 19 -10.35 -6.04 6.61
N VAL A 20 -10.60 -7.00 7.51
CA VAL A 20 -9.70 -8.14 7.71
C VAL A 20 -9.99 -9.20 6.66
N LEU A 21 -8.99 -9.56 5.86
CA LEU A 21 -9.12 -10.60 4.83
C LEU A 21 -8.72 -11.98 5.35
N HIS A 22 -7.61 -12.04 6.11
CA HIS A 22 -7.00 -13.28 6.55
C HIS A 22 -6.52 -13.20 7.99
N THR A 23 -6.67 -14.32 8.71
CA THR A 23 -6.16 -14.50 10.06
C THR A 23 -5.38 -15.81 10.15
N GLY A 24 -4.24 -15.78 10.84
CA GLY A 24 -3.43 -16.95 11.17
C GLY A 24 -3.69 -17.48 12.57
N TRP A 25 -2.73 -18.25 13.08
CA TRP A 25 -2.77 -18.82 14.42
C TRP A 25 -2.89 -17.72 15.50
N GLY A 26 -3.66 -18.00 16.56
CA GLY A 26 -3.93 -17.02 17.62
C GLY A 26 -4.73 -15.79 17.17
N ARG A 27 -5.44 -15.85 16.03
CA ARG A 27 -6.17 -14.71 15.42
C ARG A 27 -5.26 -13.56 14.99
N THR A 28 -3.98 -13.84 14.74
CA THR A 28 -3.06 -12.84 14.20
C THR A 28 -3.51 -12.45 12.79
N ILE A 29 -3.66 -11.14 12.53
CA ILE A 29 -4.06 -10.66 11.20
C ILE A 29 -2.88 -10.87 10.22
N THR A 30 -3.14 -11.57 9.12
CA THR A 30 -2.13 -11.84 8.07
C THR A 30 -2.48 -11.20 6.73
N GLY A 31 -3.67 -10.60 6.62
CA GLY A 31 -4.10 -9.85 5.45
C GLY A 31 -5.22 -8.88 5.79
N ILE A 32 -5.12 -7.65 5.28
CA ILE A 32 -6.16 -6.63 5.35
C ILE A 32 -6.45 -6.07 3.97
N ARG A 33 -7.65 -5.52 3.79
CA ARG A 33 -8.00 -4.62 2.71
C ARG A 33 -8.12 -3.21 3.27
N VAL A 34 -7.55 -2.24 2.57
CA VAL A 34 -7.62 -0.81 2.91
C VAL A 34 -8.27 -0.06 1.75
N GLN A 35 -9.38 0.62 2.04
CA GLN A 35 -10.04 1.48 1.07
C GLN A 35 -9.26 2.78 0.89
N ILE A 36 -9.02 3.17 -0.35
CA ILE A 36 -8.28 4.38 -0.69
C ILE A 36 -8.95 5.13 -1.83
N GLU A 37 -9.04 6.46 -1.70
CA GLU A 37 -9.55 7.30 -2.77
C GLU A 37 -8.57 7.34 -3.95
N PRO A 38 -9.05 7.19 -5.21
CA PRO A 38 -8.18 7.21 -6.39
C PRO A 38 -7.36 8.49 -6.52
N ASP A 39 -7.96 9.65 -6.23
CA ASP A 39 -7.29 10.95 -6.35
C ASP A 39 -6.17 11.09 -5.32
N PHE A 40 -6.40 10.63 -4.09
CA PHE A 40 -5.38 10.59 -3.05
C PHE A 40 -4.22 9.65 -3.42
N ALA A 41 -4.53 8.45 -3.92
CA ALA A 41 -3.52 7.49 -4.37
C ALA A 41 -2.68 8.05 -5.55
N ASN A 42 -3.34 8.69 -6.51
CA ASN A 42 -2.68 9.34 -7.65
C ASN A 42 -1.80 10.52 -7.20
N ALA A 43 -2.25 11.32 -6.24
CA ALA A 43 -1.46 12.42 -5.68
C ALA A 43 -0.19 11.91 -4.99
N ILE A 44 -0.30 10.88 -4.14
CA ILE A 44 0.87 10.24 -3.52
C ILE A 44 1.84 9.72 -4.58
N PHE A 45 1.34 8.95 -5.55
CA PHE A 45 2.19 8.39 -6.60
C PHE A 45 2.89 9.50 -7.39
N LYS A 46 2.16 10.55 -7.79
CA LYS A 46 2.69 11.69 -8.52
C LYS A 46 3.82 12.36 -7.75
N ASP A 47 3.64 12.62 -6.45
CA ASP A 47 4.67 13.26 -5.63
C ASP A 47 5.88 12.37 -5.39
N CYS A 48 5.68 11.08 -5.12
CA CYS A 48 6.78 10.13 -4.96
C CYS A 48 7.56 9.91 -6.28
N SER A 49 6.88 9.96 -7.43
CA SER A 49 7.50 9.75 -8.75
C SER A 49 8.50 10.85 -9.13
N LYS A 50 8.41 12.03 -8.52
CA LYS A 50 9.36 13.15 -8.72
C LYS A 50 10.71 12.90 -8.03
N ILE A 51 10.75 12.03 -7.01
CA ILE A 51 11.97 11.76 -6.24
C ILE A 51 12.84 10.79 -7.02
N LYS A 52 14.08 11.21 -7.29
CA LYS A 52 15.08 10.43 -8.02
C LYS A 52 16.32 10.18 -7.17
N PHE A 53 16.89 9.00 -7.30
CA PHE A 53 18.20 8.65 -6.79
C PHE A 53 19.03 8.05 -7.92
N LEU A 54 20.21 8.60 -8.19
CA LEU A 54 21.07 8.20 -9.33
C LEU A 54 20.27 8.10 -10.65
N TRP A 55 19.45 9.11 -10.97
CA TRP A 55 18.60 9.19 -12.16
C TRP A 55 17.41 8.21 -12.24
N ILE A 56 17.30 7.27 -11.31
CA ILE A 56 16.18 6.33 -11.22
C ILE A 56 15.11 6.90 -10.31
N ARG A 57 13.83 6.83 -10.71
CA ARG A 57 12.72 7.25 -9.83
C ARG A 57 12.58 6.24 -8.69
N ILE A 58 12.43 6.72 -7.46
CA ILE A 58 12.29 5.85 -6.29
C ILE A 58 11.08 4.91 -6.42
N VAL A 59 9.99 5.38 -7.03
CA VAL A 59 8.79 4.53 -7.28
C VAL A 59 9.11 3.29 -8.13
N ASP A 60 10.06 3.38 -9.07
CA ASP A 60 10.46 2.25 -9.93
C ASP A 60 11.27 1.19 -9.16
N LYS A 61 11.82 1.54 -7.98
CA LYS A 61 12.45 0.58 -7.06
C LYS A 61 11.45 -0.08 -6.11
N ILE A 62 10.31 0.57 -5.87
CA ILE A 62 9.23 0.05 -5.02
C ILE A 62 8.31 -0.86 -5.83
N CYS A 63 8.00 -0.49 -7.08
CA CYS A 63 7.16 -1.28 -7.96
C CYS A 63 7.80 -2.63 -8.31
N ILE A 64 7.06 -3.71 -8.08
CA ILE A 64 7.49 -5.08 -8.39
C ILE A 64 7.32 -5.37 -9.89
N ARG A 65 6.24 -4.87 -10.50
CA ARG A 65 5.96 -5.05 -11.94
C ARG A 65 6.04 -3.72 -12.68
N LYS A 66 6.25 -3.81 -13.99
CA LYS A 66 6.21 -2.69 -14.93
C LYS A 66 4.95 -2.78 -15.80
N PRO A 67 4.35 -1.63 -16.21
CA PRO A 67 4.73 -0.26 -15.87
C PRO A 67 4.39 0.11 -14.42
N CYS A 68 5.24 0.93 -13.79
CA CYS A 68 4.98 1.45 -12.44
C CYS A 68 4.03 2.65 -12.54
N ASN A 69 2.74 2.40 -12.26
CA ASN A 69 1.68 3.41 -12.12
C ASN A 69 1.15 3.43 -10.68
N ALA A 70 0.21 4.32 -10.34
CA ALA A 70 -0.32 4.43 -8.99
C ALA A 70 -0.88 3.09 -8.46
N LYS A 71 -1.64 2.36 -9.28
CA LYS A 71 -2.20 1.05 -8.90
C LYS A 71 -1.11 0.03 -8.57
N GLU A 72 -0.11 -0.09 -9.43
CA GLU A 72 1.02 -1.03 -9.21
C GLU A 72 1.90 -0.62 -8.04
N PHE A 73 2.08 0.69 -7.84
CA PHE A 73 2.81 1.25 -6.71
C PHE A 73 2.16 0.87 -5.38
N PHE A 74 0.85 1.09 -5.25
CA PHE A 74 0.09 0.69 -4.06
C PHE A 74 0.04 -0.83 -3.89
N ARG A 75 -0.17 -1.59 -4.97
CA ARG A 75 -0.09 -3.07 -4.93
C ARG A 75 1.26 -3.54 -4.38
N SER A 76 2.36 -2.89 -4.79
CA SER A 76 3.71 -3.26 -4.36
C SER A 76 4.00 -2.85 -2.91
N LEU A 77 3.46 -1.72 -2.45
CA LEU A 77 3.58 -1.29 -1.05
C LEU A 77 2.96 -2.30 -0.08
N GLY A 78 1.85 -2.92 -0.45
CA GLY A 78 1.15 -3.89 0.39
C GLY A 78 1.57 -5.35 0.16
N ALA A 79 2.48 -5.60 -0.77
CA ALA A 79 2.95 -6.95 -1.09
C ALA A 79 3.92 -7.47 -0.02
N THR A 80 3.75 -8.73 0.37
CA THR A 80 4.66 -9.41 1.30
C THR A 80 5.98 -9.80 0.64
N GLY A 81 6.95 -10.25 1.44
CA GLY A 81 8.22 -10.80 0.93
C GLY A 81 8.02 -11.93 -0.09
N ALA A 82 7.05 -12.82 0.15
CA ALA A 82 6.71 -13.92 -0.77
C ALA A 82 6.18 -13.42 -2.13
N MET A 83 5.66 -12.19 -2.19
CA MET A 83 5.16 -11.56 -3.41
C MET A 83 6.19 -10.63 -4.07
N GLY A 84 7.41 -10.54 -3.51
CA GLY A 84 8.47 -9.63 -3.96
C GLY A 84 8.44 -8.24 -3.32
N GLY A 85 7.57 -8.01 -2.33
CA GLY A 85 7.48 -6.75 -1.59
C GLY A 85 8.21 -6.79 -0.25
N SER A 86 7.88 -5.84 0.64
CA SER A 86 8.50 -5.73 1.97
C SER A 86 7.48 -5.57 3.10
N SER A 87 6.18 -5.69 2.80
CA SER A 87 5.14 -5.61 3.83
C SER A 87 5.21 -6.82 4.76
N PRO A 88 5.08 -6.64 6.09
CA PRO A 88 5.11 -7.74 7.04
C PRO A 88 3.92 -8.70 6.90
N TYR A 89 2.80 -8.22 6.33
CA TYR A 89 1.60 -8.98 6.03
C TYR A 89 0.89 -8.37 4.81
N LEU A 90 -0.10 -9.06 4.24
CA LEU A 90 -0.75 -8.58 3.02
C LEU A 90 -1.59 -7.32 3.30
N ILE A 91 -1.38 -6.26 2.51
CA ILE A 91 -2.24 -5.08 2.50
C ILE A 91 -2.79 -4.91 1.09
N GLU A 92 -4.07 -5.21 0.91
CA GLU A 92 -4.78 -5.03 -0.35
C GLU A 92 -5.39 -3.62 -0.41
N PHE A 93 -4.80 -2.73 -1.19
CA PHE A 93 -5.37 -1.41 -1.41
C PHE A 93 -6.49 -1.48 -2.45
N GLU A 94 -7.72 -1.23 -2.03
CA GLU A 94 -8.89 -1.16 -2.89
C GLU A 94 -9.25 0.29 -3.18
N PHE A 95 -9.27 0.65 -4.47
CA PHE A 95 -9.56 2.01 -4.91
C PHE A 95 -11.07 2.21 -4.88
N THR A 96 -11.55 3.13 -4.05
CA THR A 96 -12.99 3.43 -3.92
C THR A 96 -13.53 3.97 -5.24
N LYS A 97 -14.79 3.65 -5.54
CA LYS A 97 -15.47 4.17 -6.74
C LYS A 97 -15.74 5.66 -6.63
#